data_AF-A0A940ZQV2-F1
#
_entry.id   AF-A0A940ZQV2-F1
#
_cell.length_a   1.000
_cell.length_b   1.000
_cell.length_c   1.000
_cell.angle_alpha   90.00
_cell.angle_beta   90.00
_cell.angle_gamma   90.00
#
_symmetry.space_group_name_H-M   'P 1'
#
loop_
_entity.id
_entity.type
_entity.pdbx_description
1 polymer ?
#
loop_
_entity_poly.entity_id
_entity_poly.type
_entity_poly.pdbx_seq_one_letter_code
_entity_poly.pdbx_strand_id
1 'polypeptide(L)'
;MKARKFPIGSEIMREDGVSFRVWAPKRTSVELIIEPRPGKNIVSLSFDLAKENDDGYFSGCIKAAQEGSLYRFRLDGEEKLYPDPASRRQPYGPHGPSQVVDPDLFKWTDGSWHGIDARGQVLYEMHIGTFTQEGTWQA
;
A
#
# COMPACT_ATOMS: atom_id res chain seq x y z
N MET A 1 1.18 -10.54 19.24
CA MET A 1 1.14 -9.88 17.92
C MET A 1 1.43 -8.41 18.10
N LYS A 2 2.35 -7.87 17.31
CA LYS A 2 2.68 -6.43 17.34
C LYS A 2 1.48 -5.64 16.80
N ALA A 3 1.15 -4.52 17.42
CA ALA A 3 0.10 -3.64 16.89
C ALA A 3 0.59 -2.95 15.62
N ARG A 4 -0.29 -2.82 14.62
CA ARG A 4 -0.05 -2.05 13.39
C ARG A 4 0.14 -0.57 13.70
N LYS A 5 1.05 0.10 12.98
CA LYS A 5 1.39 1.53 13.15
C LYS A 5 0.43 2.44 12.41
N PHE A 6 0.04 2.08 11.19
CA PHE A 6 -0.82 2.93 10.36
C PHE A 6 -2.29 2.63 10.63
N PRO A 7 -3.23 3.59 10.44
CA PRO A 7 -4.65 3.34 10.67
C PRO A 7 -5.34 2.60 9.51
N ILE A 8 -4.82 2.61 8.28
CA ILE A 8 -5.38 1.92 7.10
C ILE A 8 -4.28 1.47 6.12
N GLY A 9 -4.67 0.74 5.08
CA GLY A 9 -3.81 0.22 4.02
C GLY A 9 -3.06 -1.05 4.41
N SER A 10 -2.05 -1.40 3.62
CA SER A 10 -1.16 -2.55 3.84
C SER A 10 0.07 -2.20 4.72
N GLU A 11 0.39 -3.05 5.69
CA GLU A 11 1.54 -2.87 6.58
C GLU A 11 2.24 -4.20 6.84
N ILE A 12 3.56 -4.25 6.66
CA ILE A 12 4.34 -5.46 6.94
C ILE A 12 4.42 -5.69 8.45
N MET A 13 3.90 -6.83 8.88
CA MET A 13 3.98 -7.32 10.25
C MET A 13 5.08 -8.38 10.27
N ARG A 14 6.32 -7.95 10.57
CA ARG A 14 7.50 -8.84 10.61
C ARG A 14 7.16 -10.11 11.40
N GLU A 15 7.32 -11.28 10.77
CA GLU A 15 6.96 -12.64 11.24
C GLU A 15 5.49 -13.09 11.08
N ASP A 16 4.54 -12.16 10.97
CA ASP A 16 3.10 -12.46 10.88
C ASP A 16 2.50 -12.28 9.47
N GLY A 17 3.26 -11.70 8.52
CA GLY A 17 2.86 -11.46 7.14
C GLY A 17 2.57 -9.98 6.88
N VAL A 18 1.46 -9.68 6.18
CA VAL A 18 1.04 -8.30 5.92
C VAL A 18 -0.35 -8.08 6.50
N SER A 19 -0.50 -7.05 7.33
CA SER A 19 -1.79 -6.56 7.80
C SER A 19 -2.42 -5.68 6.73
N PHE A 20 -3.68 -5.93 6.43
CA PHE A 20 -4.51 -5.10 5.55
C PHE A 20 -5.67 -4.55 6.37
N ARG A 21 -5.99 -3.27 6.20
CA ARG A 21 -7.19 -2.66 6.77
C ARG A 21 -7.76 -1.61 5.84
N VAL A 22 -9.06 -1.71 5.56
CA VAL A 22 -9.79 -0.77 4.70
C VAL A 22 -11.09 -0.34 5.35
N TRP A 23 -11.47 0.91 5.15
CA TRP A 23 -12.75 1.44 5.59
C TRP A 23 -13.77 1.28 4.45
N ALA A 24 -14.82 0.51 4.70
CA ALA A 24 -15.85 0.17 3.73
C ALA A 24 -17.23 0.05 4.43
N PRO A 25 -17.74 1.12 5.07
CA PRO A 25 -18.89 1.05 5.98
C PRO A 25 -20.21 0.64 5.33
N LYS A 26 -20.34 0.82 4.01
CA LYS A 26 -21.53 0.45 3.24
C LYS A 26 -21.48 -0.98 2.71
N ARG A 27 -20.42 -1.73 3.02
CA ARG A 27 -20.16 -3.08 2.51
C ARG A 27 -20.45 -4.10 3.60
N THR A 28 -20.91 -5.27 3.18
CA THR A 28 -21.21 -6.41 4.06
C THR A 28 -20.04 -7.37 4.13
N SER A 29 -19.27 -7.51 3.04
CA SER A 29 -18.04 -8.30 3.01
C SER A 29 -16.94 -7.62 2.20
N VAL A 30 -15.70 -7.90 2.59
CA VAL A 30 -14.50 -7.46 1.87
C VAL A 30 -13.54 -8.63 1.78
N GLU A 31 -13.11 -8.95 0.58
CA GLU A 31 -12.02 -9.90 0.34
C GLU A 31 -10.77 -9.14 -0.11
N LEU A 32 -9.61 -9.62 0.33
CA LEU A 32 -8.32 -9.26 -0.24
C LEU A 32 -7.97 -10.27 -1.34
N ILE A 33 -7.74 -9.76 -2.54
CA ILE A 33 -7.27 -10.55 -3.67
C ILE A 33 -5.79 -10.27 -3.87
N ILE A 34 -4.94 -11.29 -3.71
CA ILE A 34 -3.53 -11.22 -4.09
C ILE A 34 -3.43 -11.67 -5.54
N GLU A 35 -3.00 -10.77 -6.41
CA GLU A 35 -2.85 -11.03 -7.84
C GLU A 35 -1.57 -11.81 -8.15
N PRO A 36 -1.56 -12.64 -9.20
CA PRO A 36 -0.36 -13.29 -9.70
C PRO A 36 0.72 -12.24 -10.00
N ARG A 37 1.97 -12.54 -9.65
CA ARG A 37 3.10 -11.76 -10.18
C ARG A 37 3.34 -12.19 -11.64
N PRO A 38 3.52 -11.25 -12.57
CA PRO A 38 3.97 -11.57 -13.92
C PRO A 38 5.22 -12.47 -13.89
N GLY A 39 5.20 -13.57 -14.63
CA GLY A 39 6.32 -14.53 -14.69
C GLY A 39 6.36 -15.58 -13.56
N LYS A 40 5.35 -15.63 -12.67
CA LYS A 40 5.18 -16.73 -11.71
C LYS A 40 3.87 -17.48 -11.95
N ASN A 41 3.92 -18.82 -11.93
CA ASN A 41 2.75 -19.70 -12.00
C ASN A 41 1.98 -19.72 -10.65
N ILE A 42 1.53 -18.56 -10.20
CA ILE A 42 0.75 -18.42 -8.96
C ILE A 42 -0.69 -18.09 -9.37
N VAL A 43 -1.63 -18.90 -8.89
CA VAL A 43 -3.06 -18.60 -8.99
C VAL A 43 -3.41 -17.43 -8.07
N SER A 44 -4.41 -16.62 -8.46
CA SER A 44 -4.94 -15.57 -7.59
C SER A 44 -5.41 -16.18 -6.27
N LEU A 45 -5.04 -15.56 -5.15
CA LEU A 45 -5.48 -15.98 -3.81
C LEU A 45 -6.51 -15.00 -3.27
N SER A 46 -7.58 -15.50 -2.67
CA SER A 46 -8.62 -14.71 -2.02
C SER A 46 -8.60 -14.94 -0.51
N PHE A 47 -8.79 -13.89 0.26
CA PHE A 47 -8.86 -13.95 1.72
C PHE A 47 -9.96 -13.04 2.24
N ASP A 48 -10.89 -13.57 3.02
CA ASP A 48 -11.87 -12.76 3.72
C ASP A 48 -11.20 -11.84 4.75
N LEU A 49 -11.59 -10.57 4.76
CA LEU A 49 -11.24 -9.65 5.83
C LEU A 49 -12.37 -9.63 6.86
N ALA A 50 -12.00 -9.71 8.13
CA ALA A 50 -12.96 -9.67 9.22
C ALA A 50 -13.45 -8.22 9.42
N LYS A 51 -14.77 -8.06 9.55
CA LYS A 51 -15.35 -6.80 10.04
C LYS A 51 -14.89 -6.61 11.49
N GLU A 52 -14.24 -5.49 11.79
CA GLU A 52 -13.70 -5.25 13.14
C GLU A 52 -14.80 -4.94 14.15
N ASN A 53 -15.73 -4.05 13.75
CA ASN A 53 -16.85 -3.56 14.54
C ASN A 53 -17.84 -2.81 13.60
N ASP A 54 -18.80 -2.08 14.16
CA ASP A 54 -19.78 -1.32 13.37
C ASP A 54 -19.27 0.02 12.83
N ASP A 55 -18.00 0.39 13.05
CA ASP A 55 -17.39 1.61 12.48
C ASP A 55 -17.01 1.45 10.99
N GLY A 56 -17.24 0.27 10.42
CA GLY A 56 -17.11 0.01 8.99
C GLY A 56 -15.71 -0.39 8.53
N TYR A 57 -14.82 -0.77 9.45
CA TYR A 57 -13.49 -1.28 9.10
C TYR A 57 -13.49 -2.79 8.90
N PHE A 58 -12.72 -3.21 7.89
CA PHE A 58 -12.41 -4.61 7.60
C PHE A 58 -10.90 -4.80 7.67
N SER A 59 -10.43 -5.85 8.35
CA SER A 59 -9.00 -6.16 8.43
C SER A 59 -8.67 -7.64 8.49
N GLY A 60 -7.41 -7.94 8.20
CA GLY A 60 -6.86 -9.29 8.23
C GLY A 60 -5.34 -9.26 8.13
N CYS A 61 -4.68 -10.29 8.66
CA CYS A 61 -3.24 -10.47 8.54
C CYS A 61 -2.96 -11.69 7.67
N ILE A 62 -2.35 -11.47 6.50
CA ILE A 62 -2.22 -12.47 5.45
C ILE A 62 -0.76 -12.90 5.33
N LYS A 63 -0.47 -14.14 5.76
CA LYS A 63 0.87 -14.73 5.73
C LYS A 63 1.42 -14.97 4.32
N ALA A 64 0.53 -15.15 3.34
CA ALA A 64 0.92 -15.34 1.94
C ALA A 64 1.37 -14.03 1.26
N ALA A 65 1.02 -12.87 1.84
CA ALA A 65 1.45 -11.57 1.36
C ALA A 65 2.86 -11.23 1.86
N GLN A 66 3.59 -10.48 1.06
CA GLN A 66 4.95 -10.03 1.35
C GLN A 66 5.24 -8.75 0.58
N GLU A 67 6.44 -8.21 0.77
CA GLU A 67 6.87 -7.03 0.04
C GLU A 67 6.73 -7.20 -1.49
N GLY A 68 6.17 -6.19 -2.14
CA GLY A 68 5.94 -6.18 -3.59
C GLY A 68 4.76 -7.03 -4.06
N SER A 69 4.00 -7.68 -3.17
CA SER A 69 2.77 -8.38 -3.55
C SER A 69 1.75 -7.38 -4.11
N LEU A 70 1.13 -7.76 -5.22
CA LEU A 70 0.07 -7.00 -5.88
C LEU A 70 -1.27 -7.44 -5.30
N TYR A 71 -2.14 -6.49 -4.97
CA TYR A 71 -3.43 -6.78 -4.39
C TYR A 71 -4.52 -5.79 -4.79
N ARG A 72 -5.76 -6.25 -4.66
CA ARG A 72 -6.98 -5.45 -4.75
C ARG A 72 -8.01 -5.93 -3.73
N PHE A 73 -9.04 -5.12 -3.49
CA PHE A 73 -10.20 -5.52 -2.70
C PHE A 73 -11.35 -5.95 -3.60
N ARG A 74 -12.03 -7.04 -3.22
CA ARG A 74 -13.37 -7.37 -3.71
C ARG A 74 -14.38 -6.97 -2.66
N LEU A 75 -15.46 -6.32 -3.08
CA LEU A 75 -16.51 -5.83 -2.17
C LEU A 75 -17.78 -6.62 -2.46
N ASP A 76 -18.43 -7.16 -1.43
CA ASP A 76 -19.73 -7.84 -1.52
C ASP A 76 -19.80 -8.94 -2.60
N GLY A 77 -18.68 -9.59 -2.92
CA GLY A 77 -18.58 -10.61 -3.98
C GLY A 77 -18.69 -10.06 -5.42
N GLU A 78 -18.60 -8.74 -5.63
CA GLU A 78 -18.62 -8.11 -6.96
C GLU A 78 -17.48 -8.65 -7.87
N GLU A 79 -17.72 -8.82 -9.17
CA GLU A 79 -16.65 -9.20 -10.11
C GLU A 79 -15.55 -8.14 -10.19
N LYS A 80 -15.93 -6.86 -10.01
CA LYS A 80 -15.01 -5.74 -10.07
C LYS A 80 -14.11 -5.71 -8.85
N LEU A 81 -12.80 -5.60 -9.11
CA LEU A 81 -11.78 -5.40 -8.09
C LEU A 81 -11.38 -3.93 -7.99
N TYR A 82 -11.13 -3.47 -6.76
CA TYR A 82 -10.80 -2.08 -6.46
C TYR A 82 -9.36 -1.95 -5.93
N PRO A 83 -8.61 -0.92 -6.35
CA PRO A 83 -7.35 -0.59 -5.70
C PRO A 83 -7.57 -0.17 -4.24
N ASP A 84 -6.51 -0.23 -3.45
CA ASP A 84 -6.52 0.31 -2.11
C ASP A 84 -6.57 1.85 -2.16
N PRO A 85 -7.58 2.50 -1.55
CA PRO A 85 -7.62 3.96 -1.45
C PRO A 85 -6.45 4.54 -0.65
N ALA A 86 -5.80 3.73 0.19
CA ALA A 86 -4.61 4.07 0.97
C ALA A 86 -3.35 3.35 0.44
N SER A 87 -3.32 3.04 -0.86
CA SER A 87 -2.17 2.39 -1.49
C SER A 87 -0.88 3.19 -1.32
N ARG A 88 0.22 2.49 -1.02
CA ARG A 88 1.57 3.06 -0.95
C ARG A 88 2.29 3.08 -2.28
N ARG A 89 1.81 2.31 -3.28
CA ARG A 89 2.39 2.24 -4.62
C ARG A 89 1.40 1.67 -5.64
N GLN A 90 1.31 2.33 -6.80
CA GLN A 90 0.47 1.94 -7.93
C GLN A 90 1.33 1.70 -9.19
N PRO A 91 1.93 0.50 -9.36
CA PRO A 91 2.87 0.25 -10.45
C PRO A 91 2.22 0.23 -11.84
N TYR A 92 0.90 0.01 -11.92
CA TYR A 92 0.15 -0.07 -13.17
C TYR A 92 -0.93 1.01 -13.28
N GLY A 93 -0.68 2.17 -12.66
CA GLY A 93 -1.59 3.31 -12.66
C GLY A 93 -2.67 3.23 -11.57
N PRO A 94 -3.47 4.30 -11.39
CA PRO A 94 -4.36 4.48 -10.24
C PRO A 94 -5.51 3.45 -10.17
N HIS A 95 -5.86 2.83 -11.29
CA HIS A 95 -6.87 1.77 -11.35
C HIS A 95 -6.28 0.37 -11.29
N GLY A 96 -4.95 0.23 -11.34
CA GLY A 96 -4.23 -1.03 -11.26
C GLY A 96 -4.30 -1.70 -9.88
N PRO A 97 -3.65 -2.86 -9.69
CA PRO A 97 -3.46 -3.42 -8.37
C PRO A 97 -2.51 -2.55 -7.54
N SER A 98 -2.83 -2.43 -6.26
CA SER A 98 -1.96 -1.80 -5.27
C SER A 98 -0.80 -2.73 -4.93
N GLN A 99 0.35 -2.17 -4.55
CA GLN A 99 1.52 -2.96 -4.19
C GLN A 99 1.86 -2.76 -2.71
N VAL A 100 2.12 -3.86 -2.00
CA VAL A 100 2.70 -3.82 -0.64
C VAL A 100 4.08 -3.18 -0.73
N VAL A 101 4.36 -2.23 0.19
CA VAL A 101 5.65 -1.52 0.30
C VAL A 101 6.21 -1.71 1.71
N ASP A 102 7.48 -2.07 1.81
CA ASP A 102 8.26 -2.14 3.05
C ASP A 102 9.04 -0.82 3.21
N PRO A 103 8.61 0.07 4.13
CA PRO A 103 9.28 1.35 4.33
C PRO A 103 10.69 1.20 4.92
N ASP A 104 11.03 0.04 5.50
CA ASP A 104 12.31 -0.17 6.20
C ASP A 104 13.41 -0.77 5.30
N LEU A 105 13.10 -1.04 4.03
CA LEU A 105 14.07 -1.56 3.07
C LEU A 105 15.10 -0.51 2.65
N PHE A 106 14.69 0.75 2.50
CA PHE A 106 15.62 1.81 2.14
C PHE A 106 16.55 2.13 3.31
N LYS A 107 17.87 2.05 3.06
CA LYS A 107 18.89 2.36 4.05
C LYS A 107 19.23 3.83 4.00
N TRP A 108 18.48 4.62 4.76
CA TRP A 108 18.74 6.04 4.98
C TRP A 108 20.16 6.28 5.49
N THR A 109 20.83 7.29 4.94
CA THR A 109 22.19 7.72 5.32
C THR A 109 22.24 9.14 5.87
N ASP A 110 21.08 9.80 5.97
CA ASP A 110 20.87 11.17 6.39
C ASP A 110 20.58 11.31 7.89
N GLY A 111 21.07 10.38 8.73
CA GLY A 111 20.79 10.37 10.17
C GLY A 111 21.32 11.59 10.95
N SER A 112 22.19 12.40 10.34
CA SER A 112 22.66 13.69 10.89
C SER A 112 21.88 14.91 10.37
N TRP A 113 20.87 14.71 9.52
CA TRP A 113 20.00 15.76 9.04
C TRP A 113 18.94 16.12 10.10
N HIS A 114 18.88 17.41 10.47
CA HIS A 114 18.00 17.90 11.54
C HIS A 114 16.82 18.74 11.02
N GLY A 115 16.65 18.83 9.70
CA GLY A 115 15.67 19.73 9.06
C GLY A 115 16.15 21.18 8.95
N ILE A 116 15.22 22.08 8.59
CA ILE A 116 15.46 23.51 8.37
C ILE A 116 14.37 24.36 9.04
N ASP A 117 14.72 25.56 9.53
CA ASP A 117 13.77 26.55 10.06
C ASP A 117 13.04 27.27 8.91
N ALA A 118 11.80 27.69 9.13
CA ALA A 118 11.00 28.36 8.08
C ALA A 118 11.58 29.74 7.66
N ARG A 119 12.31 30.43 8.54
CA ARG A 119 12.85 31.76 8.27
C ARG A 119 14.10 31.69 7.39
N GLY A 120 14.18 32.62 6.44
CA GLY A 120 15.36 32.78 5.57
C GLY A 120 15.47 31.74 4.46
N GLN A 121 14.45 30.91 4.24
CA GLN A 121 14.45 29.93 3.17
C GLN A 121 14.24 30.59 1.81
N VAL A 122 15.02 30.14 0.82
CA VAL A 122 14.77 30.41 -0.60
C VAL A 122 14.31 29.10 -1.22
N LEU A 123 13.07 29.07 -1.70
CA LEU A 123 12.46 27.86 -2.24
C LEU A 123 12.69 27.77 -3.75
N TYR A 124 12.99 26.57 -4.23
CA TYR A 124 13.03 26.23 -5.64
C TYR A 124 11.91 25.24 -5.94
N GLU A 125 10.91 25.68 -6.71
CA GLU A 125 9.81 24.82 -7.17
C GLU A 125 10.23 24.09 -8.45
N MET A 126 10.03 22.77 -8.48
CA MET A 126 10.47 21.90 -9.57
C MET A 126 9.37 20.93 -9.96
N HIS A 127 9.03 20.87 -11.25
CA HIS A 127 8.16 19.85 -11.80
C HIS A 127 8.99 18.65 -12.30
N ILE A 128 8.89 17.51 -11.60
CA ILE A 128 9.70 16.31 -11.87
C ILE A 128 9.57 15.85 -13.32
N GLY A 129 8.36 15.84 -13.87
CA GLY A 129 8.09 15.32 -15.22
C GLY A 129 8.60 16.18 -16.38
N THR A 130 9.14 17.37 -16.10
CA THR A 130 9.65 18.29 -17.15
C THR A 130 10.99 18.93 -16.81
N PHE A 131 11.54 18.67 -15.63
CA PHE A 131 12.81 19.26 -15.20
C PHE A 131 14.01 18.67 -15.94
N THR A 132 13.94 17.37 -16.23
CA THR A 132 14.89 16.64 -17.08
C THR A 132 14.16 16.03 -18.27
N GLN A 133 14.90 15.60 -19.28
CA GLN A 133 14.32 14.95 -20.46
C GLN A 133 13.62 13.63 -20.10
N GLU A 134 14.18 12.90 -19.14
CA GLU A 134 13.69 11.63 -18.65
C GLU A 134 12.44 11.79 -17.77
N GLY A 135 12.32 12.91 -17.04
CA GLY A 135 11.16 13.22 -16.21
C GLY A 135 11.00 12.29 -15.00
N THR A 136 12.11 11.90 -14.35
CA THR A 136 12.12 10.93 -13.24
C THR A 136 12.87 11.45 -12.02
N TRP A 137 12.73 10.76 -10.88
CA TRP A 137 13.43 11.09 -9.64
C TRP A 137 14.96 10.89 -9.68
N GLN A 138 15.49 10.03 -10.57
CA GLN A 138 16.91 9.67 -10.62
C GLN A 138 17.73 10.51 -11.61
N ALA A 139 17.05 11.21 -12.52
CA ALA A 139 17.67 11.93 -13.63
C ALA A 139 18.45 13.18 -13.17
#